data_AF-A0A1M6PPI9-F1
#
_entry.id   AF-A0A1M6PPI9-F1
#
_cell.length_a   1.000
_cell.length_b   1.000
_cell.length_c   1.000
_cell.angle_alpha   90.00
_cell.angle_beta   90.00
_cell.angle_gamma   90.00
#
_symmetry.space_group_name_H-M   'P 1'
#
loop_
_entity.id
_entity.type
_entity.pdbx_description
1 polymer ?
#
loop_
_entity_poly.entity_id
_entity_poly.type
_entity_poly.pdbx_seq_one_letter_code
_entity_poly.pdbx_strand_id
1 'polypeptide(L)'
;MLNFRHSDHFSEEEKALLTYVDEITTTKNADEDTFVLLKKYFSDKEIIEITWICATENYFNLMTKPLGLRSDQLSKMNRSVR
;
A
#
# COMPACT_ATOMS: atom_id res chain seq x y z
N MET A 1 -8.59 -9.76 -1.01
CA MET A 1 -8.48 -8.41 -1.60
C MET A 1 -9.20 -7.43 -0.69
N LEU A 2 -8.55 -6.31 -0.38
CA LEU A 2 -9.17 -5.23 0.39
C LEU A 2 -10.31 -4.61 -0.44
N ASN A 3 -11.49 -4.43 0.14
CA ASN A 3 -12.67 -3.89 -0.55
C ASN A 3 -12.68 -2.34 -0.57
N PHE A 4 -11.50 -1.71 -0.67
CA PHE A 4 -11.36 -0.25 -0.53
C PHE A 4 -11.99 0.50 -1.71
N ARG A 5 -11.98 -0.10 -2.92
CA ARG A 5 -12.48 0.51 -4.15
C ARG A 5 -13.96 0.88 -4.08
N HIS A 6 -14.76 0.12 -3.32
CA HIS A 6 -16.20 0.32 -3.17
C HIS A 6 -16.59 0.77 -1.75
N SER A 7 -15.62 1.04 -0.89
CA SER A 7 -15.88 1.42 0.50
C SER A 7 -16.00 2.93 0.63
N ASP A 8 -17.06 3.40 1.29
CA ASP A 8 -17.29 4.81 1.60
C ASP A 8 -16.35 5.35 2.71
N HIS A 9 -15.56 4.48 3.34
CA HIS A 9 -14.55 4.87 4.32
C HIS A 9 -13.28 5.47 3.72
N PHE A 10 -13.12 5.41 2.40
CA PHE A 10 -11.94 5.95 1.71
C PHE A 10 -12.33 7.09 0.78
N SER A 11 -11.54 8.15 0.78
CA SER A 11 -11.63 9.22 -0.20
C SER A 11 -11.19 8.77 -1.59
N GLU A 12 -11.49 9.56 -2.62
CA GLU A 12 -11.03 9.26 -3.98
C GLU A 12 -9.50 9.33 -4.12
N GLU A 13 -8.85 10.22 -3.35
CA GLU A 13 -7.39 10.28 -3.22
C GLU A 13 -6.82 8.98 -2.63
N GLU A 14 -7.39 8.50 -1.52
CA GLU A 14 -6.97 7.26 -0.87
C GLU A 14 -7.21 6.05 -1.77
N LYS A 15 -8.33 6.00 -2.50
CA LYS A 15 -8.61 4.94 -3.47
C LYS A 15 -7.61 4.96 -4.64
N ALA A 16 -7.22 6.13 -5.13
CA ALA A 16 -6.21 6.25 -6.17
C ALA A 16 -4.85 5.72 -5.68
N LEU A 17 -4.42 6.15 -4.49
CA LEU A 17 -3.21 5.65 -3.83
C LEU A 17 -3.24 4.12 -3.65
N LEU A 18 -4.31 3.61 -3.05
CA LEU A 18 -4.47 2.18 -2.78
C LEU A 18 -4.53 1.34 -4.05
N THR A 19 -5.12 1.86 -5.12
CA THR A 19 -5.14 1.19 -6.43
C THR A 19 -3.74 1.07 -7.01
N TYR A 20 -2.96 2.16 -6.98
CA TYR A 20 -1.58 2.17 -7.45
C TYR A 20 -0.70 1.18 -6.67
N VAL A 21 -0.73 1.22 -5.33
CA VAL A 21 0.12 0.33 -4.52
C VAL A 21 -0.28 -1.14 -4.62
N ASP A 22 -1.58 -1.46 -4.74
CA ASP A 22 -2.09 -2.82 -4.95
C ASP A 22 -1.58 -3.38 -6.30
N GLU A 23 -1.59 -2.56 -7.34
CA GLU A 23 -1.12 -2.92 -8.67
C GLU A 23 0.39 -3.17 -8.70
N ILE A 24 1.22 -2.19 -8.31
CA ILE A 24 2.69 -2.35 -8.34
C ILE A 24 3.17 -3.44 -7.38
N THR A 25 2.43 -3.73 -6.31
CA THR A 25 2.76 -4.84 -5.40
C THR A 25 2.52 -6.19 -6.08
N THR A 26 1.47 -6.32 -6.88
CA THR A 26 1.04 -7.58 -7.48
C THR A 26 1.71 -7.86 -8.82
N THR A 27 1.79 -6.85 -9.69
CA THR A 27 2.25 -6.99 -11.08
C THR A 27 3.67 -6.48 -11.29
N LYS A 28 4.22 -5.74 -10.30
CA LYS A 28 5.51 -5.02 -10.39
C LYS A 28 5.55 -3.95 -11.49
N ASN A 29 4.38 -3.54 -11.98
CA ASN A 29 4.19 -2.48 -12.97
C ASN A 29 2.96 -1.63 -12.57
N ALA A 30 2.84 -0.45 -13.16
CA ALA A 30 1.64 0.37 -13.06
C ALA A 30 1.13 0.66 -14.46
N ASP A 31 -0.16 0.48 -14.69
CA ASP A 31 -0.78 0.87 -15.94
C ASP A 31 -0.86 2.39 -16.05
N GLU A 32 -0.83 2.91 -17.28
CA GLU A 32 -0.87 4.36 -17.55
C GLU A 32 -2.09 5.01 -16.90
N ASP A 33 -3.27 4.37 -16.98
CA ASP A 33 -4.51 4.88 -16.39
C ASP A 33 -4.41 5.00 -14.86
N THR A 34 -3.78 4.03 -14.19
CA THR A 34 -3.54 4.07 -12.74
C THR A 34 -2.59 5.21 -12.38
N PHE A 35 -1.52 5.39 -13.15
CA PHE A 35 -0.55 6.45 -12.94
C PHE A 35 -1.15 7.84 -13.16
N VAL A 36 -1.93 8.02 -14.24
CA VAL A 36 -2.66 9.25 -14.55
C VAL A 36 -3.68 9.58 -13.45
N LEU A 37 -4.38 8.57 -12.92
CA LEU A 37 -5.31 8.78 -11.81
C LEU A 37 -4.58 9.25 -10.54
N LEU A 38 -3.46 8.62 -10.19
CA LEU A 38 -2.65 8.98 -9.03
C LEU A 38 -2.14 10.43 -9.11
N LYS A 39 -1.70 10.85 -10.30
CA LYS A 39 -1.21 12.21 -10.57
C LYS A 39 -2.25 13.32 -10.40
N LYS A 40 -3.54 12.99 -10.30
CA LYS A 40 -4.58 13.99 -9.97
C LYS A 40 -4.48 14.47 -8.53
N TYR A 41 -3.87 13.66 -7.65
CA TYR A 41 -3.83 13.91 -6.21
C TYR A 41 -2.40 14.09 -5.68
N PHE A 42 -1.41 13.43 -6.28
CA PHE A 42 -0.02 13.44 -5.81
C PHE A 42 0.91 14.05 -6.85
N SER A 43 1.90 14.81 -6.38
CA SER A 43 3.01 15.31 -7.18
C SER A 43 3.96 14.18 -7.59
N ASP A 44 4.74 14.39 -8.65
CA ASP A 44 5.73 13.40 -9.10
C ASP A 44 6.71 13.00 -7.98
N LYS A 45 7.06 13.94 -7.09
CA LYS A 45 7.91 13.66 -5.92
C LYS A 45 7.22 12.72 -4.93
N GLU A 46 5.97 13.01 -4.56
CA GLU A 46 5.20 12.15 -3.65
C GLU A 46 5.01 10.75 -4.25
N ILE A 47 4.79 10.65 -5.55
CA ILE A 47 4.68 9.37 -6.24
C ILE A 47 5.98 8.56 -6.16
N ILE A 48 7.14 9.20 -6.31
CA ILE A 48 8.44 8.55 -6.07
C ILE A 48 8.54 8.04 -4.63
N GLU A 49 8.15 8.85 -3.65
CA GLU A 49 8.18 8.48 -2.23
C GLU A 49 7.23 7.30 -1.92
N ILE A 50 6.00 7.34 -2.43
CA ILE A 50 5.01 6.24 -2.35
C ILE A 50 5.60 4.95 -2.93
N THR A 51 6.19 5.03 -4.13
CA THR A 51 6.79 3.89 -4.82
C THR A 51 7.95 3.31 -4.01
N TRP A 52 8.80 4.18 -3.46
CA TRP A 52 9.94 3.78 -2.64
C TRP A 52 9.52 3.07 -1.35
N ILE A 53 8.49 3.57 -0.65
CA ILE A 53 7.92 2.91 0.52
C ILE A 53 7.39 1.53 0.14
N CYS A 54 6.60 1.44 -0.94
CA CYS A 54 6.04 0.18 -1.40
C CYS A 54 7.12 -0.85 -1.80
N ALA A 55 8.20 -0.41 -2.44
CA ALA A 55 9.33 -1.27 -2.79
C ALA A 55 10.08 -1.76 -1.54
N THR A 56 10.26 -0.88 -0.55
CA THR A 56 10.94 -1.21 0.71
C THR A 56 10.15 -2.26 1.51
N GLU A 57 8.83 -2.13 1.59
CA GLU A 57 7.98 -3.15 2.22
C GLU A 57 8.04 -4.49 1.47
N ASN A 58 8.08 -4.47 0.14
CA ASN A 58 8.28 -5.69 -0.65
C ASN A 58 9.65 -6.34 -0.38
N TYR A 59 10.70 -5.55 -0.17
CA TYR A 59 12.01 -6.04 0.24
C TYR A 59 11.96 -6.72 1.62
N PHE A 60 11.31 -6.11 2.61
CA PHE A 60 11.12 -6.74 3.93
C PHE A 60 10.28 -8.02 3.84
N ASN A 61 9.23 -8.03 3.01
CA ASN A 61 8.43 -9.23 2.76
C ASN A 61 9.28 -10.38 2.17
N LEU A 62 10.21 -10.06 1.26
CA LEU A 62 11.12 -11.05 0.67
C LEU A 62 12.09 -11.65 1.70
N MET A 63 12.51 -10.88 2.70
CA MET A 63 13.38 -11.40 3.78
C MET A 63 12.59 -12.18 4.83
N THR A 64 11.46 -11.64 5.27
CA THR A 64 10.72 -12.17 6.43
C THR A 64 9.91 -13.43 6.09
N LYS A 65 9.29 -13.47 4.92
CA LYS A 65 8.38 -14.57 4.54
C LYS A 65 9.09 -15.92 4.41
N PRO A 66 10.26 -16.06 3.73
CA PRO A 66 10.96 -17.33 3.62
C PRO A 66 11.51 -17.84 4.96
N LEU A 67 11.87 -16.91 5.87
CA LEU A 67 12.36 -17.23 7.21
C LEU A 67 11.26 -17.62 8.19
N GLY A 68 10.00 -17.63 7.75
CA GLY A 68 8.88 -17.98 8.62
C GLY A 68 8.58 -16.93 9.68
N LEU A 69 9.14 -15.71 9.57
CA LEU A 69 8.82 -14.62 10.49
C LEU A 69 7.33 -14.27 10.31
N ARG A 70 6.65 -14.05 11.44
CA ARG A 70 5.19 -13.81 11.50
C ARG A 70 4.92 -12.48 12.18
N SER A 71 3.70 -11.98 11.99
CA SER A 71 3.21 -10.84 12.76
C SER A 71 3.30 -11.14 14.25
N ASP A 72 3.67 -10.11 15.00
CA ASP A 72 3.63 -10.01 16.45
C ASP A 72 2.21 -9.96 17.04
N GLN A 73 1.17 -10.01 16.19
CA GLN A 73 -0.24 -9.96 16.58
C GLN A 73 -0.63 -8.67 17.30
N LEU A 74 -0.04 -7.52 16.92
CA LEU A 74 -0.43 -6.17 17.39
C LEU A 74 -1.95 -5.94 17.38
N SER A 75 -2.68 -6.52 16.42
CA SER A 75 -4.14 -6.44 16.35
C SER A 75 -4.88 -7.04 17.54
N LYS A 76 -4.24 -7.94 18.29
CA LYS A 76 -4.77 -8.57 19.51
C LYS A 76 -4.27 -7.90 20.80
N MET A 77 -3.44 -6.88 20.68
CA MET A 77 -2.90 -6.17 21.84
C MET A 77 -4.00 -5.29 22.45
N ASN A 78 -4.49 -5.67 23.63
CA ASN A 78 -5.44 -4.86 24.40
C ASN A 78 -4.78 -3.52 24.75
N ARG A 79 -5.47 -2.40 24.46
CA ARG A 79 -5.06 -1.04 24.87
C ARG A 79 -5.26 -0.83 26.38
N SER A 80 -4.64 -1.65 27.22
CA SER A 80 -4.75 -1.57 28.69
C SER A 80 -3.66 -0.72 29.34
N VAL A 81 -3.12 0.27 28.63
CA VAL A 81 -2.23 1.27 29.24
C VAL A 81 -2.74 2.65 28.86
N ARG A 82 -3.68 3.13 29.68
CA ARG A 82 -3.85 4.54 30.02
C ARG A 82 -4.02 4.61 31.53
#